data_AF-A0A8J2NPK2-F1
#
_entry.id   AF-A0A8J2NPK2-F1
#
_cell.length_a   1.000
_cell.length_b   1.000
_cell.length_c   1.000
_cell.angle_alpha   90.00
_cell.angle_beta   90.00
_cell.angle_gamma   90.00
#
_symmetry.space_group_name_H-M   'P 1'
#
loop_
_entity.id
_entity.type
_entity.pdbx_description
1 polymer ?
#
loop_
_entity_poly.entity_id
_entity_poly.type
_entity_poly.pdbx_seq_one_letter_code
_entity_poly.pdbx_strand_id
1 'polypeptide(L)' 'QVIFVALFGVAFAKPQQNYNYGRQQQQQQQQYNPQPQGPPVEILRYENVNNGDGTYNYNYETANGISAQESGYLKNPGS' A
#
# COMPACT_ATOMS: atom_id res chain seq x y z
N GLN A 1 -31.57 -36.40 28.35
CA GLN A 1 -30.32 -35.81 27.82
C GLN A 1 -29.50 -36.91 27.15
N VAL A 2 -28.80 -36.59 26.06
CA VAL A 2 -28.13 -37.53 25.15
C VAL A 2 -26.70 -37.81 25.61
N ILE A 3 -26.27 -39.08 25.65
CA ILE A 3 -24.87 -39.48 25.87
C ILE A 3 -24.26 -39.80 24.50
N PHE A 4 -23.29 -39.00 24.06
CA PHE A 4 -22.49 -39.28 22.87
C PHE A 4 -21.22 -40.05 23.28
N VAL A 5 -21.04 -41.24 22.70
CA VAL A 5 -19.78 -42.01 22.80
C VAL A 5 -18.88 -41.57 21.65
N ALA A 6 -17.74 -40.97 21.98
CA ALA A 6 -16.71 -40.63 21.01
C ALA A 6 -15.73 -41.80 20.85
N LEU A 7 -15.67 -42.37 19.65
CA LEU A 7 -14.66 -43.34 19.24
C LEU A 7 -13.34 -42.61 18.95
N PHE A 8 -12.27 -42.98 19.66
CA PHE A 8 -10.92 -42.49 19.36
C PHE A 8 -10.31 -43.30 18.21
N GLY A 9 -10.22 -42.68 17.03
CA GLY A 9 -9.44 -43.21 15.92
C GLY A 9 -7.94 -42.98 16.15
N VAL A 10 -7.13 -44.02 15.97
CA VAL A 10 -5.66 -43.89 15.98
C VAL A 10 -5.21 -43.38 14.61
N ALA A 11 -4.57 -42.22 14.57
CA ALA A 11 -4.00 -41.66 13.36
C ALA A 11 -2.55 -42.15 13.17
N PHE A 12 -2.26 -42.77 12.03
CA PHE A 12 -0.88 -43.04 11.61
C PHE A 12 -0.29 -41.77 10.98
N ALA A 13 0.79 -41.25 11.58
CA ALA A 13 1.55 -40.16 11.01
C ALA A 13 2.40 -40.67 9.83
N LYS A 14 2.25 -40.06 8.67
CA LYS A 14 3.06 -40.30 7.46
C LYS A 14 4.46 -39.68 7.63
N PRO A 15 5.54 -40.36 7.21
CA PRO A 15 6.90 -39.81 7.33
C PRO A 15 7.04 -38.52 6.50
N GLN A 16 7.60 -37.48 7.13
CA GLN A 16 7.92 -36.23 6.47
C GLN A 16 9.00 -36.45 5.41
N GLN A 17 8.64 -36.26 4.15
CA GLN A 17 9.59 -36.15 3.06
C GLN A 17 10.39 -34.85 3.25
N ASN A 18 11.72 -34.96 3.24
CA ASN A 18 12.63 -33.83 3.25
C ASN A 18 12.47 -33.05 1.94
N TYR A 19 11.66 -31.99 1.98
CA TYR A 19 11.62 -31.02 0.89
C TYR A 19 12.86 -30.15 0.98
N ASN A 20 13.72 -30.26 -0.03
CA ASN A 20 14.80 -29.31 -0.24
C ASN A 20 14.19 -27.96 -0.68
N TYR A 21 13.95 -27.07 0.29
CA TYR A 21 13.48 -25.69 0.07
C TYR A 21 14.59 -24.73 -0.41
N GLY A 22 15.73 -25.22 -0.87
CA GLY A 22 16.94 -24.41 -1.05
C GLY A 22 17.21 -23.85 -2.45
N ARG A 23 16.38 -24.08 -3.48
CA ARG A 23 16.76 -23.77 -4.87
C ARG A 23 15.71 -23.09 -5.77
N GLN A 24 14.59 -22.59 -5.24
CA GLN A 24 13.50 -22.07 -6.11
C GLN A 24 12.99 -20.65 -5.82
N GLN A 25 13.64 -19.88 -4.94
CA GLN A 25 13.16 -18.52 -4.61
C GLN A 25 13.86 -17.38 -5.37
N GLN A 26 14.55 -17.68 -6.48
CA GLN A 26 14.92 -16.64 -7.45
C GLN A 26 13.82 -16.53 -8.53
N GLN A 27 12.58 -16.33 -8.10
CA GLN A 27 11.49 -15.94 -9.00
C GLN A 27 11.18 -14.47 -8.75
N GLN A 28 11.90 -13.65 -9.52
CA GLN A 28 11.45 -12.39 -10.10
C GLN A 28 10.75 -11.43 -9.12
N GLN A 29 11.57 -10.65 -8.41
CA GLN A 29 11.16 -9.32 -8.00
C GLN A 29 11.02 -8.48 -9.28
N GLN A 30 9.84 -8.49 -9.91
CA GLN A 30 9.53 -7.55 -10.97
C GLN A 30 9.48 -6.16 -10.33
N GLN A 31 10.58 -5.44 -10.48
CA GLN A 31 10.70 -4.04 -10.12
C GLN A 31 9.63 -3.27 -10.90
N TYR A 32 8.52 -2.95 -10.21
CA TYR A 32 7.49 -2.08 -10.74
C TYR A 32 8.15 -0.71 -10.97
N ASN A 33 8.58 -0.50 -12.20
CA ASN A 33 9.11 0.78 -12.65
C ASN A 33 7.94 1.47 -13.36
N PRO A 34 7.14 2.31 -12.68
CA PRO A 34 6.09 3.07 -13.33
C PRO A 34 6.77 4.09 -14.25
N GLN A 35 7.16 3.65 -15.45
CA GLN A 35 7.50 4.56 -16.52
C GLN A 35 6.20 5.24 -16.92
N PRO A 36 6.12 6.58 -16.87
CA PRO A 36 4.96 7.32 -17.33
C PRO A 36 4.61 6.85 -18.74
N GLN A 37 3.39 6.32 -18.92
CA GLN A 37 2.91 5.85 -20.21
C GLN A 37 2.49 7.06 -21.05
N GLY A 38 3.45 7.80 -21.60
CA GLY A 38 3.17 8.95 -22.45
C GLY A 38 4.25 10.03 -22.43
N PRO A 39 4.15 11.03 -23.32
CA PRO A 39 4.97 12.23 -23.22
C PRO A 39 4.79 12.88 -21.84
N PRO A 40 5.80 13.61 -21.34
CA PRO A 40 5.66 14.39 -20.11
C PRO A 40 4.45 15.31 -20.19
N VAL A 41 3.62 15.30 -19.13
CA VAL A 41 2.49 16.22 -19.01
C VAL A 41 2.97 17.50 -18.33
N GLU A 42 2.74 18.64 -18.96
CA GLU A 42 3.12 19.94 -18.42
C GLU A 42 2.25 20.33 -17.22
N ILE A 43 2.86 20.98 -16.23
CA ILE A 43 2.14 21.59 -15.10
C ILE A 43 1.80 23.02 -15.50
N LEU A 44 0.51 23.33 -15.59
CA LEU A 44 0.01 24.66 -15.96
C LEU A 44 -0.03 25.60 -14.76
N ARG A 45 -0.32 25.07 -13.57
CA ARG A 45 -0.35 25.83 -12.31
C ARG A 45 0.19 24.96 -11.18
N TYR A 46 0.95 25.57 -10.28
CA TYR A 46 1.42 24.95 -9.05
C TYR A 46 1.46 25.99 -7.93
N GLU A 47 0.89 25.65 -6.79
CA GLU A 47 0.89 26.44 -5.57
C GLU A 47 1.14 25.51 -4.38
N ASN A 48 2.13 25.86 -3.55
CA ASN A 48 2.43 25.15 -2.32
C ASN A 48 2.87 26.18 -1.28
N VAL A 49 1.90 26.65 -0.51
CA VAL A 49 2.07 27.67 0.52
C VAL A 49 1.92 27.00 1.87
N ASN A 50 2.97 27.08 2.69
CA ASN A 50 2.95 26.69 4.09
C ASN A 50 3.42 27.88 4.92
N ASN A 51 2.51 28.45 5.72
CA ASN A 51 2.77 29.68 6.45
C ASN A 51 3.51 29.46 7.78
N GLY A 52 3.69 28.20 8.21
CA GLY A 52 4.35 27.84 9.47
C GLY A 52 3.51 28.11 10.73
N ASP A 53 2.39 28.81 10.63
CA ASP A 53 1.40 29.03 11.70
C ASP A 53 0.35 27.89 11.79
N GLY A 54 0.57 26.82 11.02
CA GLY A 54 -0.35 25.70 10.89
C GLY A 54 -1.35 25.84 9.75
N THR A 55 -1.40 26.97 9.05
CA THR A 55 -2.18 27.13 7.81
C THR A 55 -1.37 26.72 6.57
N TYR A 56 -2.02 26.07 5.62
CA TYR A 56 -1.43 25.72 4.33
C TYR A 56 -2.46 25.76 3.20
N ASN A 57 -1.95 25.93 1.99
CA ASN A 57 -2.71 25.84 0.75
C ASN A 57 -1.85 25.14 -0.31
N TYR A 58 -2.45 24.17 -1.01
CA TYR A 58 -1.81 23.37 -2.04
C TYR A 58 -2.74 23.27 -3.24
N ASN A 59 -2.21 23.49 -4.45
CA ASN A 59 -2.97 23.37 -5.68
C ASN A 59 -2.05 23.01 -6.85
N TYR A 60 -2.53 22.17 -7.76
CA TYR A 60 -1.87 21.97 -9.04
C TYR A 60 -2.88 21.73 -10.17
N GLU A 61 -2.46 22.06 -11.39
CA GLU A 61 -3.19 21.79 -12.62
C GLU A 61 -2.20 21.36 -13.71
N THR A 62 -2.59 20.38 -14.51
CA THR A 62 -1.77 19.78 -15.57
C THR A 62 -2.45 19.87 -16.93
N ALA A 63 -1.68 19.84 -18.01
CA ALA A 63 -2.17 20.02 -19.37
C ALA A 63 -3.16 18.93 -19.84
N ASN A 64 -3.18 17.76 -19.19
CA ASN A 64 -4.16 16.70 -19.46
C ASN A 64 -5.41 16.78 -18.56
N GLY A 65 -5.59 17.90 -17.85
CA GLY A 65 -6.80 18.17 -17.05
C GLY A 65 -6.78 17.58 -15.63
N ILE A 66 -5.69 16.95 -15.18
CA ILE A 66 -5.58 16.54 -13.77
C ILE A 66 -5.34 17.79 -12.94
N SER A 67 -6.17 17.98 -11.91
CA SER A 67 -6.02 19.06 -10.93
C SER A 67 -6.39 18.58 -9.53
N ALA A 68 -5.83 19.23 -8.52
CA ALA A 68 -6.23 19.06 -7.13
C ALA A 68 -6.03 20.37 -6.37
N GLN A 69 -6.94 20.65 -5.44
CA GLN A 69 -6.87 21.81 -4.56
C GLN A 69 -7.16 21.39 -3.12
N GLU A 70 -6.32 21.83 -2.19
CA GLU A 70 -6.37 21.50 -0.77
C GLU A 70 -5.98 22.73 0.06
N SER A 71 -6.69 22.96 1.16
CA SER A 71 -6.31 23.97 2.14
C SER A 71 -6.63 23.48 3.53
N GLY A 72 -5.82 23.84 4.51
CA GLY A 72 -6.05 23.42 5.89
C GLY A 72 -5.43 24.36 6.90
N TYR A 73 -5.77 24.09 8.16
CA TYR A 73 -5.25 24.82 9.31
C TYR A 73 -5.17 23.90 10.54
N LEU A 74 -4.20 24.16 11.41
CA LEU A 74 -4.04 23.45 12.68
C LEU A 74 -5.06 23.97 13.70
N LYS A 75 -5.93 23.08 14.21
CA LYS A 75 -6.97 23.48 15.19
C LYS A 75 -6.50 23.61 16.63
N ASN A 76 -5.37 23.01 17.01
CA ASN A 76 -4.87 23.02 18.39
C ASN A 76 -3.33 22.99 18.43
N PRO A 77 -2.63 24.13 18.30
CA PRO A 77 -1.17 24.16 18.29
C PRO A 77 -0.49 23.88 19.65
N GLY A 78 -1.23 23.63 20.73
CA GLY A 78 -0.65 23.33 22.03
C GLY A 78 -1.65 23.16 23.17
N SER A 79 -2.36 22.03 23.19
CA SER A 79 -3.06 21.55 24.40
C SER A 79 -2.07 20.93 25.38
#